data_AF-A0A413NKI7-F1
#
_entry.id   AF-A0A413NKI7-F1
#
_cell.length_a   1.000
_cell.length_b   1.000
_cell.length_c   1.000
_cell.angle_alpha   90.00
_cell.angle_beta   90.00
_cell.angle_gamma   90.00
#
_symmetry.space_group_name_H-M   'P 1'
#
loop_
_entity.id
_entity.type
_entity.pdbx_description
1 polymer ?
#
loop_
_entity_poly.entity_id
_entity_poly.type
_entity_poly.pdbx_seq_one_letter_code
_entity_poly.pdbx_strand_id
1 'polypeptide(L)'
;MKSKVLHVIIIALCAMSVSSCSKDESEKRIEFAKIVESRTSQDLLNDLYVGSDADLEAIARIMNVTPSSIERIRNGETEPTAQFEERIREVSLYYMQNDQSFSKLQSIVDPEYGWFDSILNFPSHHPWWFWSINIILLLILAFATLIAIWPILLEMLIFLIAWIASLICSPGAMQDSYVDSINPTIEQIK
;
A
#
# COMPACT_ATOMS: atom_id res chain seq x y z
N MET A 1 25.42 41.45 14.98
CA MET A 1 24.03 41.20 15.44
C MET A 1 23.25 40.20 14.57
N LYS A 2 23.49 40.04 13.26
CA LYS A 2 22.71 39.12 12.39
C LYS A 2 22.91 37.61 12.66
N SER A 3 24.13 37.17 13.03
CA SER A 3 24.44 35.74 13.20
C SER A 3 23.78 35.10 14.44
N LYS A 4 23.67 35.83 15.55
CA LYS A 4 23.04 35.31 16.79
C LYS A 4 21.52 35.13 16.66
N VAL A 5 20.86 35.99 15.88
CA VAL A 5 19.41 35.89 15.61
C VAL A 5 19.11 34.69 14.72
N LEU A 6 19.96 34.42 13.72
CA LEU A 6 19.82 33.25 12.85
C LEU A 6 19.92 31.93 13.63
N HIS A 7 20.88 31.82 14.56
CA HIS A 7 21.04 30.61 15.37
C HIS A 7 19.85 30.39 16.31
N VAL A 8 19.28 31.44 16.89
CA VAL A 8 18.08 31.34 17.73
C VAL A 8 16.86 30.89 16.92
N ILE A 9 16.71 31.37 15.69
CA ILE A 9 15.63 30.94 14.79
C ILE A 9 15.79 29.46 14.38
N ILE A 10 17.02 29.03 14.07
CA ILE A 10 17.30 27.61 13.73
C ILE A 10 17.02 26.70 14.93
N ILE A 11 17.43 27.09 16.14
CA ILE A 11 17.17 26.29 17.36
C ILE A 11 15.67 26.24 17.68
N ALA A 12 14.92 27.32 17.46
CA ALA A 12 13.47 27.34 17.65
C ALA A 12 12.74 26.45 16.62
N LEU A 13 13.17 26.48 15.35
CA LEU A 13 12.64 25.59 14.30
C LEU A 13 12.96 24.12 14.58
N CYS A 14 14.17 23.82 15.06
CA CYS A 14 14.56 22.47 15.48
C CYS A 14 13.80 22.01 16.75
N ALA A 15 13.50 22.90 17.70
CA ALA A 15 12.76 22.53 18.91
C ALA A 15 11.27 22.27 18.62
N MET A 16 10.68 22.99 17.65
CA MET A 16 9.30 22.78 17.21
C MET A 16 9.11 21.47 16.43
N SER A 17 10.15 20.95 15.77
CA SER A 17 10.07 19.68 15.03
C SER A 17 10.22 18.41 15.89
N VAL A 18 10.65 18.52 17.17
CA VAL A 18 10.81 17.35 18.08
C VAL A 18 9.70 17.20 19.12
N SER A 19 8.77 18.16 19.22
CA SER A 19 7.85 18.24 20.38
C SER A 19 6.49 17.54 20.22
N SER A 20 6.13 16.98 19.05
CA SER A 20 4.74 16.55 18.83
C SER A 20 4.60 15.35 17.89
N CYS A 21 5.00 14.15 18.29
CA CYS A 21 4.72 12.96 17.45
C CYS A 21 4.81 11.59 18.16
N SER A 22 4.46 11.45 19.44
CA SER A 22 4.48 10.10 20.05
C SER A 22 3.27 9.68 20.90
N LYS A 23 2.60 10.61 21.58
CA LYS A 23 1.42 10.26 22.40
C LYS A 23 0.15 10.00 21.56
N ASP A 24 -0.09 10.81 20.54
CA ASP A 24 -1.31 10.73 19.70
C ASP A 24 -1.35 9.43 18.88
N GLU A 25 -0.22 8.97 18.35
CA GLU A 25 -0.16 7.73 17.57
C GLU A 25 -0.43 6.47 18.41
N SER A 26 0.08 6.41 19.66
CA SER A 26 -0.14 5.25 20.51
C SER A 26 -1.61 5.11 20.93
N GLU A 27 -2.28 6.23 21.16
CA GLU A 27 -3.69 6.25 21.56
C GLU A 27 -4.60 5.85 20.39
N LYS A 28 -4.32 6.37 19.19
CA LYS A 28 -4.98 5.96 17.95
C LYS A 28 -4.81 4.47 17.66
N ARG A 29 -3.62 3.90 17.85
CA ARG A 29 -3.39 2.46 17.65
C ARG A 29 -4.22 1.60 18.60
N ILE A 30 -4.38 2.03 19.85
CA ILE A 30 -5.23 1.34 20.84
C ILE A 30 -6.72 1.46 20.46
N GLU A 31 -7.14 2.62 19.97
CA GLU A 31 -8.52 2.81 19.49
C GLU A 31 -8.83 1.92 18.28
N PHE A 32 -7.93 1.84 17.30
CA PHE A 32 -8.06 0.92 16.17
C PHE A 32 -8.14 -0.54 16.62
N ALA A 33 -7.30 -0.97 17.56
CA ALA A 33 -7.35 -2.33 18.11
C ALA A 33 -8.73 -2.63 18.73
N LYS A 34 -9.28 -1.72 19.53
CA LYS A 34 -10.62 -1.89 20.11
C LYS A 34 -11.71 -1.98 19.05
N ILE A 35 -11.63 -1.16 17.99
CA ILE A 35 -12.60 -1.19 16.90
C ILE A 35 -12.54 -2.55 16.19
N VAL A 36 -11.35 -3.02 15.83
CA VAL A 36 -11.15 -4.31 15.16
C VAL A 36 -11.62 -5.47 16.04
N GLU A 37 -11.27 -5.48 17.32
CA GLU A 37 -11.69 -6.54 18.27
C GLU A 37 -13.20 -6.59 18.49
N SER A 38 -13.90 -5.47 18.33
CA SER A 38 -15.36 -5.41 18.49
C SER A 38 -16.15 -5.91 17.27
N ARG A 39 -15.49 -6.07 16.12
CA ARG A 39 -16.12 -6.43 14.85
C ARG A 39 -16.00 -7.92 14.56
N THR A 40 -16.96 -8.44 13.81
CA THR A 40 -16.91 -9.83 13.35
C THR A 40 -15.94 -9.98 12.18
N SER A 41 -15.42 -11.18 11.97
CA SER A 41 -14.57 -11.48 10.81
C SER A 41 -15.25 -11.17 9.46
N GLN A 42 -16.58 -11.33 9.39
CA GLN A 42 -17.37 -10.96 8.22
C GLN A 42 -17.34 -9.46 7.96
N ASP A 43 -17.57 -8.64 9.00
CA ASP A 43 -17.54 -7.18 8.86
C ASP A 43 -16.15 -6.68 8.44
N LEU A 44 -15.10 -7.24 9.04
CA LEU A 44 -13.72 -6.91 8.72
C LEU A 44 -13.35 -7.28 7.27
N LEU A 45 -13.77 -8.46 6.80
CA LEU A 45 -13.58 -8.85 5.40
C LEU A 45 -14.42 -8.00 4.44
N ASN A 46 -15.60 -7.55 4.84
CA ASN A 46 -16.43 -6.63 4.04
C ASN A 46 -15.77 -5.25 3.92
N ASP A 47 -15.19 -4.71 4.99
CA ASP A 47 -14.43 -3.45 4.94
C ASP A 47 -13.26 -3.56 3.96
N LEU A 48 -12.50 -4.65 4.03
CA LEU A 48 -11.40 -4.92 3.10
C LEU A 48 -11.89 -5.08 1.65
N TYR A 49 -13.03 -5.75 1.45
CA TYR A 49 -13.64 -5.93 0.12
C TYR A 49 -14.09 -4.63 -0.52
N VAL A 50 -14.66 -3.72 0.26
CA VAL A 50 -14.98 -2.36 -0.21
C VAL A 50 -13.69 -1.58 -0.48
N GLY A 51 -12.70 -1.69 0.40
CA GLY A 51 -11.42 -1.01 0.27
C GLY A 51 -10.59 -1.45 -0.94
N SER A 52 -10.73 -2.71 -1.38
CA SER A 52 -10.02 -3.28 -2.54
C SER A 52 -10.75 -3.08 -3.87
N ASP A 53 -11.78 -2.23 -3.92
CA ASP A 53 -12.63 -2.06 -5.11
C ASP A 53 -13.24 -3.39 -5.59
N ALA A 54 -13.70 -4.22 -4.65
CA ALA A 54 -14.26 -5.55 -4.90
C ALA A 54 -13.27 -6.60 -5.46
N ASP A 55 -11.96 -6.37 -5.33
CA ASP A 55 -10.93 -7.32 -5.71
C ASP A 55 -10.69 -8.36 -4.59
N LEU A 56 -11.33 -9.53 -4.75
CA LEU A 56 -11.20 -10.69 -3.86
C LEU A 56 -9.82 -11.36 -3.97
N GLU A 57 -9.19 -11.32 -5.14
CA GLU A 57 -7.88 -11.95 -5.36
C GLU A 57 -6.78 -11.20 -4.61
N ALA A 58 -6.82 -9.86 -4.64
CA ALA A 58 -5.87 -9.05 -3.90
C ALA A 58 -5.96 -9.30 -2.38
N ILE A 59 -7.18 -9.44 -1.85
CA ILE A 59 -7.45 -9.77 -0.44
C ILE A 59 -6.93 -11.17 -0.09
N ALA A 60 -7.25 -12.15 -0.94
CA ALA A 60 -6.80 -13.53 -0.80
C ALA A 60 -5.26 -13.63 -0.78
N ARG A 61 -4.61 -12.86 -1.66
CA ARG A 61 -3.16 -12.79 -1.81
C ARG A 61 -2.46 -12.22 -0.58
N ILE A 62 -2.93 -11.10 -0.02
CA ILE A 62 -2.32 -10.52 1.21
C ILE A 62 -2.53 -11.40 2.45
N MET A 63 -3.61 -12.19 2.46
CA MET A 63 -3.88 -13.18 3.52
C MET A 63 -3.26 -14.55 3.25
N ASN A 64 -2.71 -14.78 2.05
CA ASN A 64 -2.16 -16.05 1.61
C ASN A 64 -3.17 -17.22 1.72
N VAL A 65 -4.40 -16.98 1.27
CA VAL A 65 -5.52 -17.96 1.28
C VAL A 65 -6.27 -17.92 -0.05
N THR A 66 -7.16 -18.87 -0.33
CA THR A 66 -7.89 -18.86 -1.60
C THR A 66 -9.02 -17.82 -1.64
N PRO A 67 -9.29 -17.21 -2.81
CA PRO A 67 -10.41 -16.28 -2.98
C PRO A 67 -11.76 -16.90 -2.59
N SER A 68 -11.99 -18.16 -2.94
CA SER A 68 -13.21 -18.90 -2.56
C SER A 68 -13.43 -18.99 -1.05
N SER A 69 -12.37 -19.20 -0.26
CA SER A 69 -12.47 -19.25 1.20
C SER A 69 -12.87 -17.87 1.77
N ILE A 70 -12.28 -16.79 1.24
CA ILE A 70 -12.66 -15.43 1.65
C ILE A 70 -14.11 -15.13 1.32
N GLU A 71 -14.54 -15.48 0.11
CA GLU A 71 -15.91 -15.25 -0.34
C GLU A 71 -16.94 -15.97 0.53
N ARG A 72 -16.72 -17.26 0.83
CA ARG A 72 -17.63 -18.04 1.71
C ARG A 72 -17.69 -17.49 3.12
N ILE A 73 -16.55 -17.14 3.72
CA ILE A 73 -16.51 -16.56 5.07
C ILE A 73 -17.25 -15.23 5.07
N ARG A 74 -17.00 -14.36 4.08
CA ARG A 74 -17.64 -13.05 3.95
C ARG A 74 -19.16 -13.15 3.77
N ASN A 75 -19.62 -14.11 2.97
CA ASN A 75 -21.05 -14.38 2.77
C ASN A 75 -21.70 -15.09 3.99
N GLY A 76 -20.89 -15.54 4.95
CA GLY A 76 -21.33 -16.25 6.14
C GLY A 76 -21.75 -17.70 5.88
N GLU A 77 -21.26 -18.30 4.80
CA GLU A 77 -21.45 -19.72 4.47
C GLU A 77 -20.60 -20.61 5.38
N THR A 78 -19.40 -20.14 5.72
CA THR A 78 -18.44 -20.79 6.63
C THR A 78 -18.00 -19.83 7.73
N GLU A 79 -17.35 -20.37 8.77
CA GLU A 79 -16.67 -19.58 9.80
C GLU A 79 -15.16 -19.71 9.66
N PRO A 80 -14.38 -18.65 9.95
CA PRO A 80 -12.93 -18.76 9.96
C PRO A 80 -12.47 -19.65 11.11
N THR A 81 -11.36 -20.36 10.93
CA THR A 81 -10.66 -21.00 12.06
C THR A 81 -10.11 -19.92 13.00
N ALA A 82 -9.88 -20.25 14.28
CA ALA A 82 -9.34 -19.28 15.25
C ALA A 82 -8.01 -18.65 14.81
N GLN A 83 -7.12 -19.45 14.19
CA GLN A 83 -5.87 -18.96 13.64
C GLN A 83 -6.08 -17.98 12.48
N PHE A 84 -7.06 -18.26 11.62
CA PHE A 84 -7.35 -17.39 10.49
C PHE A 84 -8.07 -16.11 10.92
N GLU A 85 -8.95 -16.19 11.93
CA GLU A 85 -9.57 -15.02 12.53
C GLU A 85 -8.53 -14.03 13.10
N GLU A 86 -7.49 -14.52 13.78
CA GLU A 86 -6.39 -13.67 14.23
C GLU A 86 -5.70 -12.96 13.06
N ARG A 87 -5.48 -13.66 11.93
CA ARG A 87 -4.90 -13.08 10.72
C ARG A 87 -5.81 -12.02 10.09
N ILE A 88 -7.13 -12.25 10.03
CA ILE A 88 -8.09 -11.25 9.54
C ILE A 88 -8.01 -9.98 10.40
N ARG A 89 -7.96 -10.13 11.73
CA ARG A 89 -7.84 -9.00 12.66
C ARG A 89 -6.53 -8.25 12.47
N GLU A 90 -5.40 -8.96 12.34
CA GLU A 90 -4.09 -8.35 12.09
C GLU A 90 -4.09 -7.50 10.81
N VAL A 91 -4.55 -8.07 9.69
CA VAL A 91 -4.62 -7.37 8.40
C VAL A 91 -5.55 -6.16 8.48
N SER A 92 -6.69 -6.29 9.16
CA SER A 92 -7.64 -5.19 9.36
C SER A 92 -7.10 -4.09 10.25
N LEU A 93 -6.29 -4.44 11.25
CA LEU A 93 -5.59 -3.47 12.09
C LEU A 93 -4.59 -2.67 11.25
N TYR A 94 -3.79 -3.33 10.40
CA TYR A 94 -2.90 -2.64 9.47
C TYR A 94 -3.66 -1.75 8.49
N TYR A 95 -4.82 -2.20 8.00
CA TYR A 95 -5.67 -1.41 7.11
C TYR A 95 -6.11 -0.10 7.78
N MET A 96 -6.60 -0.16 9.02
CA MET A 96 -7.01 1.02 9.78
C MET A 96 -5.84 1.95 10.12
N GLN A 97 -4.67 1.39 10.42
CA GLN A 97 -3.46 2.17 10.70
C GLN A 97 -2.94 2.93 9.47
N ASN A 98 -3.30 2.50 8.25
CA ASN A 98 -2.85 3.09 7.00
C ASN A 98 -3.96 3.87 6.28
N ASP A 99 -4.75 4.63 7.04
CA ASP A 99 -5.83 5.50 6.55
C ASP A 99 -6.90 4.77 5.71
N GLN A 100 -7.12 3.48 5.96
CA GLN A 100 -8.07 2.66 5.20
C GLN A 100 -7.75 2.63 3.68
N SER A 101 -6.49 2.77 3.32
CA SER A 101 -6.03 2.62 1.94
C SER A 101 -5.57 1.19 1.68
N PHE A 102 -6.30 0.48 0.83
CA PHE A 102 -5.99 -0.92 0.51
C PHE A 102 -4.70 -1.04 -0.30
N SER A 103 -4.44 -0.14 -1.25
CA SER A 103 -3.18 -0.12 -2.00
C SER A 103 -1.96 0.06 -1.08
N LYS A 104 -2.04 0.94 -0.08
CA LYS A 104 -0.98 1.08 0.94
C LYS A 104 -0.80 -0.21 1.74
N LEU A 105 -1.89 -0.80 2.24
CA LEU A 105 -1.85 -2.09 2.93
C LEU A 105 -1.19 -3.17 2.07
N GLN A 106 -1.64 -3.31 0.82
CA GLN A 106 -1.12 -4.28 -0.13
C GLN A 106 0.36 -4.06 -0.41
N SER A 107 0.80 -2.81 -0.59
CA SER A 107 2.21 -2.47 -0.81
C SER A 107 3.14 -2.85 0.35
N ILE A 108 2.61 -2.88 1.58
CA ILE A 108 3.36 -3.25 2.80
C ILE A 108 3.41 -4.76 2.99
N VAL A 109 2.29 -5.45 2.74
CA VAL A 109 2.14 -6.89 3.02
C VAL A 109 2.64 -7.76 1.86
N ASP A 110 2.51 -7.28 0.63
CA ASP A 110 2.98 -7.95 -0.58
C ASP A 110 4.15 -7.19 -1.22
N PRO A 111 5.39 -7.67 -1.04
CA PRO A 111 6.58 -7.02 -1.59
C PRO A 111 6.57 -6.90 -3.12
N GLU A 112 5.94 -7.85 -3.83
CA GLU A 112 5.85 -7.81 -5.29
C GLU A 112 4.93 -6.67 -5.73
N TYR A 113 3.78 -6.53 -5.06
CA TYR A 113 2.89 -5.41 -5.30
C TYR A 113 3.51 -4.08 -4.87
N GLY A 114 4.23 -4.03 -3.74
CA GLY A 114 4.91 -2.81 -3.29
C GLY A 114 5.96 -2.31 -4.27
N TRP A 115 6.71 -3.22 -4.92
CA TRP A 115 7.59 -2.88 -6.03
C TRP A 115 6.83 -2.33 -7.24
N PHE A 116 5.73 -3.00 -7.63
CA PHE A 116 4.87 -2.58 -8.73
C PHE A 116 4.29 -1.18 -8.51
N ASP A 117 3.70 -0.94 -7.34
CA ASP A 117 3.12 0.32 -6.93
C ASP A 117 4.17 1.44 -6.89
N SER A 118 5.37 1.17 -6.36
CA SER A 118 6.48 2.13 -6.31
C SER A 118 6.92 2.60 -7.71
N ILE A 119 6.99 1.69 -8.68
CA ILE A 119 7.37 2.03 -10.06
C ILE A 119 6.25 2.75 -10.80
N LEU A 120 5.04 2.19 -10.77
CA LEU A 120 3.91 2.71 -11.54
C LEU A 120 3.52 4.11 -11.05
N ASN A 121 3.50 4.30 -9.74
CA ASN A 121 3.08 5.52 -9.08
C ASN A 121 4.27 6.41 -8.68
N PHE A 122 5.47 6.17 -9.20
CA PHE A 122 6.64 7.04 -8.96
C PHE A 122 6.35 8.54 -9.19
N PRO A 123 5.65 8.96 -10.26
CA PRO A 123 5.33 10.39 -10.47
C PRO A 123 4.45 10.98 -9.36
N SER A 124 3.54 10.19 -8.79
CA SER A 124 2.64 10.63 -7.71
C SER A 124 3.26 10.49 -6.32
N HIS A 125 4.11 9.48 -6.09
CA HIS A 125 4.81 9.28 -4.82
C HIS A 125 5.97 10.26 -4.64
N HIS A 126 6.66 10.61 -5.72
CA HIS A 126 7.80 11.53 -5.70
C HIS A 126 7.63 12.67 -6.71
N PRO A 127 6.59 13.50 -6.58
CA PRO A 127 6.25 14.52 -7.56
C PRO A 127 7.37 15.55 -7.72
N TRP A 128 8.00 15.97 -6.62
CA TRP A 128 9.11 16.91 -6.67
C TRP A 128 10.33 16.37 -7.40
N TRP A 129 10.67 15.08 -7.23
CA TRP A 129 11.76 14.45 -7.95
C TRP A 129 11.43 14.31 -9.44
N PHE A 130 10.24 13.79 -9.74
CA PHE A 130 9.75 13.64 -11.10
C PHE A 130 9.80 14.98 -11.87
N TRP A 131 9.21 16.04 -11.31
CA TRP A 131 9.19 17.36 -11.94
C TRP A 131 10.56 18.02 -11.98
N SER A 132 11.40 17.89 -10.94
CA SER A 132 12.74 18.47 -10.94
C SER A 132 13.63 17.85 -12.02
N ILE A 133 13.59 16.52 -12.17
CA ILE A 133 14.32 15.79 -13.22
C ILE A 133 13.85 16.30 -14.60
N ASN A 134 12.53 16.32 -14.83
CA ASN A 134 11.95 16.76 -16.10
C ASN A 134 12.27 18.22 -16.43
N ILE A 135 12.23 19.14 -15.46
CA ILE A 135 12.58 20.55 -15.65
C ILE A 135 14.07 20.70 -16.00
N ILE A 136 14.97 19.98 -15.30
CA ILE A 136 16.41 20.00 -15.59
C ILE A 136 16.65 19.51 -17.02
N LEU A 137 16.01 18.41 -17.43
CA LEU A 137 16.09 17.89 -18.80
C LEU A 137 15.60 18.90 -19.85
N LEU A 138 14.47 19.57 -19.61
CA LEU A 138 13.96 20.61 -20.50
C LEU A 138 14.89 21.83 -20.58
N LEU A 139 15.53 22.22 -19.49
CA LEU A 139 16.52 23.31 -19.48
C LEU A 139 17.77 22.94 -20.27
N ILE A 140 18.25 21.69 -20.14
CA ILE A 140 19.38 21.18 -20.95
C ILE A 140 18.98 21.16 -22.44
N LEU A 141 17.76 20.75 -22.77
CA LEU A 141 17.23 20.75 -24.14
C LEU A 141 17.12 22.15 -24.74
N ALA A 142 16.68 23.14 -23.94
CA ALA A 142 16.58 24.53 -24.38
C ALA A 142 17.93 25.15 -24.76
N PHE A 143 19.04 24.65 -24.19
CA PHE A 143 20.40 25.12 -24.47
C PHE A 143 21.19 24.25 -25.46
N ALA A 144 20.81 22.99 -25.67
CA ALA A 144 21.51 22.05 -26.55
C ALA A 144 20.58 21.44 -27.62
N THR A 145 20.72 21.87 -28.87
CA THR A 145 20.00 21.27 -30.01
C THR A 145 20.40 19.82 -30.28
N LEU A 146 19.43 18.96 -30.65
CA LEU A 146 19.51 17.56 -31.12
C LEU A 146 20.19 16.54 -30.18
N ILE A 147 21.26 16.90 -29.48
CA ILE A 147 22.01 16.05 -28.55
C ILE A 147 21.25 15.85 -27.23
N ALA A 148 20.51 16.86 -26.75
CA ALA A 148 19.73 16.77 -25.51
C ALA A 148 18.32 16.17 -25.67
N ILE A 149 17.92 15.80 -26.89
CA ILE A 149 16.70 15.01 -27.12
C ILE A 149 16.92 13.56 -26.67
N TRP A 150 18.14 13.04 -26.81
CA TRP A 150 18.47 11.65 -26.49
C TRP A 150 18.20 11.25 -25.02
N PRO A 151 18.55 12.06 -24.00
CA PRO A 151 18.21 11.77 -22.61
C PRO A 151 16.70 11.70 -22.32
N ILE A 152 15.89 12.57 -22.93
CA ILE A 152 14.42 12.55 -22.76
C ILE A 152 13.82 11.31 -23.42
N LEU A 153 14.27 10.98 -24.63
CA LEU A 153 13.87 9.75 -25.31
C LEU A 153 14.28 8.51 -24.49
N LEU A 154 15.45 8.53 -23.85
CA LEU A 154 15.90 7.47 -22.96
C LEU A 154 15.02 7.35 -21.71
N GLU A 155 14.67 8.46 -21.05
CA GLU A 155 13.75 8.45 -19.90
C GLU A 155 12.37 7.90 -20.30
N MET A 156 11.80 8.37 -21.41
CA MET A 156 10.55 7.85 -21.95
C MET A 156 10.65 6.37 -22.31
N LEU A 157 11.78 5.92 -22.85
CA LEU A 157 12.03 4.51 -23.15
C LEU A 157 12.12 3.68 -21.87
N ILE A 158 12.79 4.16 -20.82
CA ILE A 158 12.86 3.48 -19.52
C ILE A 158 11.45 3.37 -18.92
N PHE A 159 10.65 4.42 -18.98
CA PHE A 159 9.27 4.40 -18.49
C PHE A 159 8.40 3.44 -19.31
N LEU A 160 8.57 3.41 -20.63
CA LEU A 160 7.89 2.46 -21.51
C LEU A 160 8.30 1.01 -21.21
N ILE A 161 9.59 0.75 -21.00
CA ILE A 161 10.10 -0.58 -20.61
C ILE A 161 9.54 -0.98 -19.25
N ALA A 162 9.53 -0.08 -18.28
CA ALA A 162 8.96 -0.33 -16.95
C ALA A 162 7.45 -0.64 -17.05
N TRP A 163 6.72 0.11 -17.87
CA TRP A 163 5.30 -0.14 -18.14
C TRP A 163 5.08 -1.51 -18.82
N ILE A 164 5.85 -1.85 -19.85
CA ILE A 164 5.77 -3.16 -20.51
C ILE A 164 6.13 -4.29 -19.53
N ALA A 165 7.19 -4.12 -18.73
CA ALA A 165 7.56 -5.06 -17.69
C ALA A 165 6.44 -5.22 -16.65
N SER A 166 5.72 -4.15 -16.31
CA SER A 166 4.58 -4.21 -15.41
C SER A 166 3.40 -5.02 -15.97
N LEU A 167 3.21 -5.02 -17.30
CA LEU A 167 2.17 -5.81 -17.96
C LEU A 167 2.53 -7.30 -18.04
N ILE A 168 3.83 -7.63 -18.13
CA ILE A 168 4.31 -9.01 -18.31
C ILE A 168 4.57 -9.67 -16.95
N CYS A 169 5.15 -8.92 -16.02
CA CYS A 169 5.47 -9.37 -14.66
C CYS A 169 4.33 -9.06 -13.69
N SER A 170 3.11 -8.81 -14.19
CA SER A 170 1.95 -8.68 -13.33
C SER A 170 1.81 -9.96 -12.49
N PRO A 171 1.49 -9.83 -11.20
CA PRO A 171 1.35 -11.00 -10.37
C PRO A 171 0.32 -11.97 -10.97
N GLY A 172 0.68 -13.25 -11.08
CA GLY A 172 -0.21 -14.27 -11.61
C GLY A 172 -1.44 -14.46 -10.71
N ALA A 173 -2.56 -14.83 -11.32
CA ALA A 173 -3.78 -15.17 -10.59
C ALA A 173 -3.51 -16.27 -9.56
N MET A 174 -4.08 -16.11 -8.37
CA MET A 174 -3.92 -17.10 -7.31
C MET A 174 -4.60 -18.40 -7.71
N GLN A 175 -3.87 -19.52 -7.67
CA GLN A 175 -4.46 -20.82 -8.01
C GLN A 175 -5.40 -21.27 -6.88
N ASP A 176 -6.70 -21.27 -7.17
CA ASP A 176 -7.72 -21.67 -6.21
C ASP A 176 -8.03 -23.18 -6.32
N SER A 177 -7.50 -23.97 -5.38
CA SER A 177 -7.79 -25.41 -5.28
C SER A 177 -9.07 -25.73 -4.49
N TYR A 178 -9.69 -24.73 -3.86
CA TYR A 178 -10.81 -24.89 -2.91
C TYR A 178 -12.10 -24.26 -3.41
N VAL A 179 -12.24 -24.13 -4.73
CA VAL A 179 -13.46 -23.62 -5.38
C VAL A 179 -14.68 -24.43 -4.94
N ASP A 180 -14.60 -25.76 -5.04
CA ASP A 180 -15.70 -26.67 -4.75
C ASP A 180 -15.57 -27.39 -3.38
N SER A 181 -14.61 -27.00 -2.55
CA SER A 181 -14.36 -27.68 -1.28
C SER A 181 -13.91 -26.74 -0.17
N ILE A 182 -14.19 -27.12 1.07
CA ILE A 182 -13.82 -26.33 2.25
C ILE A 182 -12.32 -26.46 2.48
N ASN A 183 -11.65 -25.33 2.76
CA ASN A 183 -10.26 -25.33 3.18
C ASN A 183 -10.15 -25.47 4.71
N PRO A 184 -9.85 -26.68 5.24
CA PRO A 184 -9.96 -26.94 6.68
C PRO A 184 -8.92 -26.19 7.53
N THR A 185 -7.90 -25.59 6.91
CA THR A 185 -6.92 -24.76 7.64
C THR A 185 -7.42 -23.33 7.84
N ILE A 186 -8.35 -22.87 6.99
CA ILE A 186 -8.79 -21.47 6.91
C ILE A 186 -10.23 -21.32 7.40
N GLU A 187 -11.10 -22.27 7.07
CA GLU A 187 -12.54 -22.21 7.34
C GLU A 187 -13.08 -23.54 7.86
N GLN A 188 -14.17 -23.44 8.62
CA GLN A 188 -14.91 -24.53 9.23
C GLN A 188 -16.42 -24.37 8.98
N ILE A 189 -17.14 -25.48 9.04
CA ILE A 189 -18.60 -25.48 8.98
C ILE A 189 -19.12 -24.91 10.31
N LYS A 190 -20.15 -24.07 10.22
CA LYS A 190 -20.88 -23.52 11.37
C LYS A 190 -21.48 -24.61 12.27
#